data_AF-A0A2R5LC30-F1
#
_entry.id   AF-A0A2R5LC30-F1
#
_cell.length_a   1.000
_cell.length_b   1.000
_cell.length_c   1.000
_cell.angle_alpha   90.00
_cell.angle_beta   90.00
_cell.angle_gamma   90.00
#
_symmetry.space_group_name_H-M   'P 1'
#
loop_
_entity.id
_entity.type
_entity.pdbx_description
1 polymer ?
#
loop_
_entity_poly.entity_id
_entity_poly.type
_entity_poly.pdbx_seq_one_letter_code
_entity_poly.pdbx_strand_id
1 'polypeptide(L)'
;QELNSLEQYGRRSNLGIHGIPQTQNEDLLAGLEEVAIALEVPTPDPSTVEAIHRLPSKPGKTPPIIVRFTNRSICEQWLINKMVLRSKKIRGQNVYVDGNMTMANRNLFYRAHMLAKQLHYKFVWHTHGTVYMRKDETEKIIRLRTVSDLDKIV
;
A
#
# COMPACT_ATOMS: atom_id res chain seq x y z
N GLN A 1 -20.95 4.28 -3.61
CA GLN A 1 -20.16 3.82 -2.45
C GLN A 1 -19.98 2.30 -2.46
N GLU A 2 -21.05 1.54 -2.67
CA GLU A 2 -21.03 0.06 -2.65
C GLU A 2 -20.07 -0.56 -3.68
N LEU A 3 -20.07 -0.09 -4.93
CA LEU A 3 -19.15 -0.57 -5.97
C LEU A 3 -17.67 -0.44 -5.56
N ASN A 4 -17.26 0.73 -5.07
CA ASN A 4 -15.89 0.95 -4.60
C ASN A 4 -15.52 0.04 -3.41
N SER A 5 -16.48 -0.24 -2.52
CA SER A 5 -16.26 -1.16 -1.39
C SER A 5 -16.01 -2.59 -1.86
N LEU A 6 -16.78 -3.06 -2.86
CA LEU A 6 -16.59 -4.38 -3.47
C LEU A 6 -15.25 -4.47 -4.22
N GLU A 7 -14.92 -3.46 -5.02
CA GLU A 7 -13.62 -3.38 -5.69
C GLU A 7 -12.46 -3.37 -4.68
N GLN A 8 -12.56 -2.58 -3.61
CA GLN A 8 -11.53 -2.53 -2.58
C GLN A 8 -11.39 -3.87 -1.84
N TYR A 9 -12.50 -4.57 -1.60
CA TYR A 9 -12.50 -5.90 -1.00
C TYR A 9 -11.76 -6.91 -1.89
N GLY A 10 -11.97 -6.85 -3.21
CA GLY A 10 -11.26 -7.68 -4.19
C GLY A 10 -9.75 -7.40 -4.28
N ARG A 11 -9.30 -6.23 -3.82
CA ARG A 11 -7.86 -5.84 -3.81
C ARG A 11 -7.12 -6.20 -2.52
N ARG A 12 -7.77 -6.82 -1.52
CA ARG A 12 -7.13 -7.13 -0.24
C ARG A 12 -5.95 -8.11 -0.34
N SER A 13 -5.97 -8.99 -1.32
CA SER A 13 -4.85 -9.90 -1.61
C SER A 13 -3.78 -9.28 -2.51
N ASN A 14 -3.93 -8.00 -2.88
CA ASN A 14 -2.98 -7.31 -3.75
C ASN A 14 -2.04 -6.42 -2.92
N LEU A 15 -0.75 -6.51 -3.22
CA LEU A 15 0.31 -5.71 -2.62
C LEU A 15 1.06 -4.94 -3.72
N GLY A 16 1.32 -3.66 -3.47
CA GLY A 16 2.21 -2.85 -4.29
C GLY A 16 3.62 -2.84 -3.71
N ILE A 17 4.62 -3.11 -4.56
CA ILE A 17 6.05 -3.05 -4.22
C ILE A 17 6.67 -1.92 -5.04
N HIS A 18 7.36 -1.02 -4.37
CA HIS A 18 7.89 0.19 -4.97
C HIS A 18 9.40 0.31 -4.75
N GLY A 19 10.11 0.90 -5.72
CA GLY A 19 11.53 1.21 -5.58
C GLY A 19 12.49 0.16 -6.14
N ILE A 20 12.02 -1.03 -6.53
CA ILE A 20 12.85 -2.04 -7.20
C ILE A 20 13.17 -1.60 -8.63
N PRO A 21 14.44 -1.34 -9.00
CA PRO A 21 14.82 -0.99 -10.37
C PRO A 21 14.44 -2.07 -11.37
N GLN A 22 13.99 -1.66 -12.55
CA GLN A 22 13.72 -2.58 -13.65
C GLN A 22 15.05 -2.99 -14.31
N THR A 23 15.20 -4.28 -14.59
CA THR A 23 16.37 -4.84 -15.28
C THR A 23 15.97 -5.41 -16.64
N GLN A 24 16.96 -5.57 -17.53
CA GLN A 24 16.75 -6.42 -18.72
C GLN A 24 16.56 -7.87 -18.24
N ASN A 25 15.59 -8.58 -18.83
CA ASN A 25 15.20 -9.94 -18.42
C ASN A 25 14.85 -10.05 -16.94
N GLU A 26 13.99 -9.14 -16.48
CA GLU A 26 13.56 -9.08 -15.09
C GLU A 26 12.83 -10.36 -14.63
N ASP A 27 13.32 -10.93 -13.53
CA ASP A 27 12.62 -11.94 -12.73
C ASP A 27 11.94 -11.27 -11.53
N LEU A 28 10.62 -11.12 -11.62
CA LEU A 28 9.81 -10.51 -10.58
C LEU A 28 9.62 -11.41 -9.35
N LEU A 29 9.73 -12.73 -9.49
CA LEU A 29 9.63 -13.66 -8.37
C LEU A 29 10.90 -13.61 -7.51
N ALA A 30 12.07 -13.54 -8.15
CA ALA A 30 13.33 -13.29 -7.43
C ALA A 30 13.29 -11.94 -6.69
N GLY A 31 12.76 -10.88 -7.34
CA GLY A 31 12.54 -9.59 -6.70
C GLY A 31 11.56 -9.66 -5.52
N LEU A 32 10.52 -10.49 -5.61
CA LEU A 32 9.58 -10.74 -4.52
C LEU A 32 10.28 -11.44 -3.34
N GLU A 33 11.10 -12.44 -3.60
CA GLU A 33 11.89 -13.14 -2.57
C GLU A 33 12.86 -12.20 -1.84
N GLU A 34 13.59 -11.35 -2.56
CA GLU A 34 14.46 -10.33 -1.95
C GLU A 34 13.69 -9.43 -0.96
N VAL A 35 12.47 -9.05 -1.32
CA VAL A 35 11.60 -8.22 -0.46
C VAL A 35 11.10 -9.01 0.75
N ALA A 36 10.74 -10.29 0.58
CA ALA A 36 10.31 -11.15 1.68
C ALA A 36 11.41 -11.29 2.75
N ILE A 37 12.64 -11.57 2.31
CA ILE A 37 13.83 -11.65 3.17
C ILE A 37 14.06 -10.32 3.89
N ALA A 38 13.99 -9.19 3.16
CA ALA A 38 14.14 -7.88 3.76
C ALA A 38 13.02 -7.55 4.76
N LEU A 39 11.80 -8.03 4.54
CA LEU A 39 10.66 -7.88 5.45
C LEU A 39 10.69 -8.83 6.66
N GLU A 40 11.62 -9.78 6.70
CA GLU A 40 11.68 -10.83 7.74
C GLU A 40 10.38 -11.65 7.82
N VAL A 41 9.81 -11.94 6.64
CA VAL A 41 8.63 -12.79 6.48
C VAL A 41 8.99 -14.03 5.66
N PRO A 42 8.23 -15.13 5.75
CA PRO A 42 8.44 -16.28 4.90
C PRO A 42 8.38 -15.89 3.42
N THR A 43 9.34 -16.40 2.64
CA THR A 43 9.29 -16.31 1.18
C THR A 43 8.02 -17.00 0.67
N PRO A 44 7.16 -16.32 -0.09
CA PRO A 44 5.96 -16.93 -0.63
C PRO A 44 6.33 -18.04 -1.62
N ASP A 45 5.65 -19.18 -1.52
CA ASP A 45 5.74 -20.21 -2.55
C ASP A 45 5.19 -19.64 -3.88
N PRO A 46 5.85 -19.85 -5.03
CA PRO A 46 5.39 -19.34 -6.32
C PRO A 46 3.93 -19.70 -6.65
N SER A 47 3.43 -20.85 -6.20
CA SER A 47 2.04 -21.28 -6.36
C SER A 47 1.02 -20.39 -5.63
N THR A 48 1.47 -19.61 -4.64
CA THR A 48 0.63 -18.64 -3.92
C THR A 48 0.52 -17.29 -4.63
N VAL A 49 1.29 -17.07 -5.69
CA VAL A 49 1.27 -15.85 -6.50
C VAL A 49 0.33 -16.06 -7.69
N GLU A 50 -0.88 -15.47 -7.61
CA GLU A 50 -1.87 -15.53 -8.69
C GLU A 50 -1.44 -14.69 -9.90
N ALA A 51 -0.84 -13.51 -9.64
CA ALA A 51 -0.33 -12.64 -10.69
C ALA A 51 0.76 -11.71 -10.14
N ILE A 52 1.78 -11.44 -10.96
CA ILE A 52 2.81 -10.44 -10.67
C ILE A 52 3.21 -9.70 -11.95
N HIS A 53 3.19 -8.37 -11.93
CA HIS A 53 3.57 -7.56 -13.08
C HIS A 53 3.90 -6.12 -12.67
N ARG A 54 4.61 -5.39 -13.54
CA ARG A 54 4.84 -3.95 -13.40
C ARG A 54 3.56 -3.18 -13.76
N LEU A 55 3.25 -2.13 -13.00
CA LEU A 55 2.24 -1.14 -13.39
C LEU A 55 2.88 -0.02 -14.22
N PRO A 56 2.13 0.61 -15.14
CA PRO A 56 2.63 1.78 -15.86
C PRO A 56 3.08 2.91 -14.93
N SER A 57 4.11 3.65 -15.33
CA SER A 57 4.59 4.83 -14.62
C SER A 57 5.05 5.92 -15.56
N LYS A 58 5.12 7.13 -15.02
CA LYS A 58 5.63 8.29 -15.76
C LYS A 58 7.11 8.10 -16.12
N PRO A 59 7.59 8.69 -17.22
CA PRO A 59 9.00 8.67 -17.58
C PRO A 59 9.90 9.12 -16.42
N GLY A 60 11.05 8.45 -16.25
CA GLY A 60 12.00 8.74 -15.18
C GLY A 60 11.58 8.28 -13.78
N LYS A 61 10.45 7.57 -13.64
CA LYS A 61 10.05 6.91 -12.39
C LYS A 61 10.14 5.40 -12.53
N THR A 62 10.67 4.75 -11.51
CA THR A 62 10.67 3.29 -11.40
C THR A 62 9.23 2.78 -11.34
N PRO A 63 8.77 2.00 -12.34
CA PRO A 63 7.39 1.49 -12.35
C PRO A 63 7.19 0.53 -11.18
N PRO A 64 6.13 0.64 -10.36
CA PRO A 64 5.94 -0.26 -9.23
C PRO A 64 5.50 -1.64 -9.71
N ILE A 65 5.75 -2.66 -8.88
CA ILE A 65 5.27 -4.02 -9.10
C ILE A 65 3.95 -4.18 -8.34
N ILE A 66 2.95 -4.76 -8.97
CA ILE A 66 1.76 -5.26 -8.28
C ILE A 66 1.86 -6.79 -8.23
N VAL A 67 1.64 -7.33 -7.04
CA VAL A 67 1.48 -8.78 -6.83
C VAL A 67 0.09 -9.04 -6.28
N ARG A 68 -0.56 -10.09 -6.75
CA ARG A 68 -1.77 -10.66 -6.16
C ARG A 68 -1.44 -12.04 -5.63
N PHE A 69 -1.73 -12.24 -4.35
CA PHE A 69 -1.65 -13.54 -3.70
C PHE A 69 -3.00 -14.25 -3.72
N THR A 70 -2.98 -15.57 -3.68
CA THR A 70 -4.18 -16.40 -3.51
C THR A 70 -4.76 -16.26 -2.08
N ASN A 71 -3.90 -15.95 -1.09
CA ASN A 71 -4.28 -15.78 0.31
C ASN A 71 -4.00 -14.36 0.81
N ARG A 72 -5.00 -13.76 1.46
CA ARG A 72 -4.93 -12.43 2.08
C ARG A 72 -3.95 -12.36 3.24
N SER A 73 -3.77 -13.45 3.99
CA SER A 73 -2.88 -13.47 5.16
C SER A 73 -1.42 -13.18 4.79
N ILE A 74 -0.98 -13.60 3.60
CA ILE A 74 0.36 -13.32 3.08
C ILE A 74 0.53 -11.80 2.92
N CYS A 75 -0.42 -11.14 2.25
CA CYS A 75 -0.43 -9.69 2.08
C CYS A 75 -0.45 -8.96 3.44
N GLU A 76 -1.29 -9.42 4.38
CA GLU A 76 -1.39 -8.83 5.71
C GLU A 76 -0.06 -8.92 6.50
N GLN A 77 0.61 -10.08 6.46
CA GLN A 77 1.91 -10.27 7.12
C GLN A 77 2.98 -9.32 6.58
N TRP A 78 3.01 -9.11 5.26
CA TRP A 78 3.92 -8.16 4.62
C TRP A 78 3.61 -6.71 5.02
N LEU A 79 2.32 -6.35 5.09
CA LEU A 79 1.91 -5.00 5.47
C LEU A 79 2.17 -4.68 6.94
N ILE A 80 2.12 -5.67 7.84
CA ILE A 80 2.49 -5.52 9.25
C ILE A 80 3.98 -5.18 9.37
N ASN A 81 4.83 -5.90 8.63
CA ASN A 81 6.29 -5.72 8.70
C ASN A 81 6.85 -4.63 7.78
N LYS A 82 6.01 -3.88 7.06
CA LYS A 82 6.45 -2.89 6.05
C LYS A 82 7.43 -1.84 6.56
N MET A 83 7.41 -1.55 7.87
CA MET A 83 8.29 -0.57 8.50
C MET A 83 9.75 -1.05 8.57
N VAL A 84 9.99 -2.36 8.58
CA VAL A 84 11.33 -2.98 8.56
C VAL A 84 12.14 -2.55 7.33
N LEU A 85 11.46 -2.32 6.20
CA LEU A 85 12.11 -1.87 4.97
C LEU A 85 12.72 -0.46 5.06
N ARG A 86 12.31 0.38 6.02
CA ARG A 86 12.84 1.75 6.15
C ARG A 86 14.33 1.81 6.45
N SER A 87 14.87 0.76 7.08
CA SER A 87 16.30 0.65 7.43
C SER A 87 17.10 -0.22 6.46
N LYS A 88 16.45 -0.79 5.43
CA LYS A 88 17.08 -1.73 4.49
C LYS A 88 17.10 -1.17 3.08
N LYS A 89 18.10 -1.57 2.31
CA LYS A 89 18.19 -1.28 0.87
C LYS A 89 18.18 -2.59 0.11
N ILE A 90 17.39 -2.62 -0.96
CA ILE A 90 17.32 -3.75 -1.89
C ILE A 90 17.86 -3.23 -3.22
N ARG A 91 18.89 -3.89 -3.77
CA ARG A 91 19.60 -3.44 -4.98
C ARG A 91 20.07 -1.97 -4.88
N GLY A 92 20.52 -1.57 -3.69
CA GLY A 92 20.97 -0.20 -3.39
C GLY A 92 19.86 0.87 -3.31
N GLN A 93 18.58 0.49 -3.47
CA GLN A 93 17.44 1.40 -3.43
C GLN A 93 16.62 1.25 -2.15
N ASN A 94 15.93 2.32 -1.77
CA ASN A 94 14.89 2.26 -0.75
C ASN A 94 13.64 1.62 -1.37
N VAL A 95 13.19 0.52 -0.77
CA VAL A 95 11.99 -0.21 -1.19
C VAL A 95 10.90 -0.01 -0.14
N TYR A 96 9.65 0.09 -0.58
CA TYR A 96 8.51 0.10 0.32
C TYR A 96 7.38 -0.74 -0.26
N VAL A 97 6.57 -1.30 0.64
CA VAL A 97 5.37 -2.05 0.29
C VAL A 97 4.13 -1.34 0.83
N ASP A 98 3.04 -1.42 0.06
CA ASP A 98 1.77 -0.84 0.46
C ASP A 98 0.58 -1.64 -0.07
N GLY A 99 -0.57 -1.49 0.59
CA GLY A 99 -1.80 -2.14 0.18
C GLY A 99 -2.36 -1.54 -1.10
N ASN A 100 -2.96 -2.36 -1.97
CA ASN A 100 -3.54 -1.87 -3.21
C ASN A 100 -4.89 -1.15 -2.97
N MET A 101 -4.85 0.18 -2.92
CA MET A 101 -6.06 1.01 -2.86
C MET A 101 -6.75 1.17 -4.22
N THR A 102 -8.07 1.30 -4.22
CA THR A 102 -8.81 1.83 -5.37
C THR A 102 -8.39 3.28 -5.66
N MET A 103 -8.65 3.75 -6.88
CA MET A 103 -8.37 5.14 -7.24
C MET A 103 -9.15 6.12 -6.35
N ALA A 104 -10.41 5.80 -6.04
CA ALA A 104 -11.25 6.61 -5.16
C ALA A 104 -10.68 6.68 -3.74
N ASN A 105 -10.25 5.55 -3.17
CA ASN A 105 -9.66 5.52 -1.82
C ASN A 105 -8.29 6.20 -1.78
N ARG A 106 -7.48 6.06 -2.84
CA ARG A 106 -6.21 6.79 -2.96
C ARG A 106 -6.42 8.30 -3.04
N ASN A 107 -7.42 8.77 -3.80
CA ASN A 107 -7.80 10.19 -3.85
C ASN A 107 -8.32 10.69 -2.49
N LEU A 108 -9.16 9.89 -1.80
CA LEU A 108 -9.62 10.20 -0.45
C LEU A 108 -8.45 10.33 0.52
N PHE A 109 -7.50 9.38 0.50
CA PHE A 109 -6.32 9.39 1.35
C PHE A 109 -5.45 10.62 1.11
N TYR A 110 -5.22 10.99 -0.15
CA TYR A 110 -4.50 12.21 -0.50
C TYR A 110 -5.18 13.47 0.03
N ARG A 111 -6.49 13.62 -0.18
CA ARG A 111 -7.27 14.78 0.30
C ARG A 111 -7.32 14.84 1.83
N ALA A 112 -7.44 13.69 2.49
CA ALA A 112 -7.37 13.59 3.95
C ALA A 112 -6.03 14.12 4.48
N HIS A 113 -4.90 13.76 3.87
CA HIS A 113 -3.60 14.30 4.24
C HIS A 113 -3.48 15.82 4.03
N MET A 114 -4.03 16.36 2.94
CA MET A 114 -4.05 17.80 2.70
C MET A 114 -4.84 18.53 3.79
N LEU A 115 -6.03 18.02 4.11
CA LEU A 115 -6.89 18.59 5.13
C LEU A 115 -6.27 18.49 6.52
N ALA A 116 -5.66 17.35 6.84
CA ALA A 116 -4.95 17.17 8.10
C ALA A 116 -3.84 18.21 8.30
N LYS A 117 -3.10 18.55 7.24
CA LYS A 117 -2.08 19.59 7.31
C LYS A 117 -2.70 20.97 7.57
N GLN A 118 -3.85 21.27 6.97
CA GLN A 118 -4.55 22.54 7.15
C GLN A 118 -5.16 22.68 8.55
N LEU A 119 -5.71 21.60 9.10
CA LEU A 119 -6.41 21.58 10.39
C LEU A 119 -5.55 21.04 11.54
N HIS A 120 -4.25 20.84 11.30
CA HIS A 120 -3.29 20.34 12.28
C HIS A 120 -3.65 18.97 12.91
N TYR A 121 -4.22 18.06 12.13
CA TYR A 121 -4.38 16.67 12.54
C TYR A 121 -3.02 15.97 12.49
N LYS A 122 -2.63 15.33 13.59
CA LYS A 122 -1.35 14.60 13.71
C LYS A 122 -1.33 13.30 12.90
N PHE A 123 -2.47 12.63 12.75
CA PHE A 123 -2.50 11.27 12.22
C PHE A 123 -3.48 11.11 11.06
N VAL A 124 -2.98 10.55 9.96
CA VAL A 124 -3.76 10.06 8.83
C VAL A 124 -3.14 8.74 8.38
N TRP A 125 -3.95 7.70 8.27
CA TRP A 125 -3.50 6.37 7.84
C TRP A 125 -4.63 5.64 7.12
N HIS A 126 -4.30 4.49 6.55
CA HIS A 126 -5.30 3.60 5.99
C HIS A 126 -5.02 2.17 6.42
N THR A 127 -6.10 1.38 6.50
CA THR A 127 -6.06 -0.05 6.79
C THR A 127 -7.05 -0.74 5.86
N HIS A 128 -6.59 -1.71 5.06
CA HIS A 128 -7.39 -2.40 4.04
C HIS A 128 -8.14 -1.46 3.07
N GLY A 129 -7.52 -0.32 2.73
CA GLY A 129 -8.09 0.72 1.86
C GLY A 129 -9.16 1.60 2.51
N THR A 130 -9.49 1.39 3.78
CA THR A 130 -10.29 2.35 4.56
C THR A 130 -9.38 3.43 5.11
N VAL A 131 -9.75 4.70 4.94
CA VAL A 131 -8.98 5.85 5.40
C VAL A 131 -9.43 6.26 6.80
N TYR A 132 -8.48 6.62 7.64
CA TYR A 132 -8.69 7.07 9.01
C TYR A 132 -7.89 8.34 9.28
N MET A 133 -8.43 9.18 10.16
CA MET A 133 -7.80 10.40 10.63
C MET A 133 -7.99 10.52 12.14
N ARG A 134 -7.05 11.17 12.82
CA ARG A 134 -7.15 11.48 14.24
C ARG A 134 -6.37 12.76 14.53
N LYS A 135 -7.00 13.68 15.27
CA LYS A 135 -6.40 15.00 15.54
C LYS A 135 -5.15 14.87 16.39
N ASP A 136 -5.24 14.15 17.50
CA ASP A 136 -4.13 13.85 18.39
C ASP A 136 -4.40 12.56 19.20
N GLU A 137 -3.54 12.26 20.16
CA GLU A 137 -3.58 11.04 20.97
C GLU A 137 -4.78 10.97 21.94
N THR A 138 -5.49 12.09 22.13
CA THR A 138 -6.66 12.20 23.03
C THR A 138 -7.98 12.14 22.27
N GLU A 139 -7.98 12.60 21.02
CA GLU A 139 -9.19 12.69 20.20
C GLU A 139 -9.65 11.35 19.63
N LYS A 140 -10.90 11.27 19.14
CA LYS A 140 -11.43 10.03 18.56
C LYS A 140 -10.88 9.79 17.14
N ILE A 141 -10.80 8.51 16.77
CA ILE A 141 -10.47 8.10 15.40
C ILE A 141 -11.69 8.33 14.51
N ILE A 142 -11.50 9.09 13.43
CA ILE A 142 -12.51 9.36 12.42
C ILE A 142 -12.27 8.43 11.22
N ARG A 143 -13.30 7.66 10.86
CA ARG A 143 -13.27 6.81 9.66
C ARG A 143 -13.88 7.55 8.49
N LEU A 144 -13.12 7.70 7.40
CA LEU A 144 -13.59 8.29 6.17
C LEU A 144 -13.94 7.21 5.15
N ARG A 145 -15.13 7.29 4.57
CA ARG A 145 -15.61 6.37 3.52
C ARG A 145 -15.61 7.04 2.15
N THR A 146 -15.80 8.36 2.12
CA THR A 146 -15.86 9.15 0.89
C THR A 146 -15.27 10.53 1.06
N VAL A 147 -15.04 11.22 -0.06
CA VAL A 147 -14.55 12.60 -0.07
C VAL A 147 -15.51 13.54 0.69
N SER A 148 -16.83 13.32 0.61
CA SER A 148 -17.82 14.13 1.33
C SER A 148 -17.77 13.96 2.86
N ASP A 149 -17.08 12.96 3.39
CA ASP A 149 -16.85 12.86 4.83
C ASP A 149 -15.82 13.89 5.31
N LEU A 150 -14.99 14.43 4.41
CA LEU A 150 -14.03 15.49 4.72
C LEU A 150 -14.73 16.82 5.01
N ASP A 151 -15.89 17.08 4.41
CA ASP A 151 -16.65 18.32 4.59
C ASP A 151 -17.21 18.48 6.02
N LYS A 152 -17.22 17.39 6.79
CA LYS A 152 -17.69 17.33 8.18
C LYS A 152 -16.56 17.51 9.21
N ILE A 153 -15.33 17.66 8.74
CA ILE A 153 -14.14 17.77 9.59
C ILE A 153 -13.85 19.25 9.83
N VAL A 154 -13.75 19.60 11.11
CA VAL A 154 -13.40 20.94 11.61
C VAL A 154 -12.09 20.92 12.37
#